data_AF-A0A521TQ13-F1
#
_entry.id   AF-A0A521TQ13-F1
#
_cell.length_a   1.000
_cell.length_b   1.000
_cell.length_c   1.000
_cell.angle_alpha   90.00
_cell.angle_beta   90.00
_cell.angle_gamma   90.00
#
_symmetry.space_group_name_H-M   'P 1'
#
loop_
_entity.id
_entity.type
_entity.pdbx_description
1 polymer ?
#
loop_
_entity_poly.entity_id
_entity_poly.type
_entity_poly.pdbx_seq_one_letter_code
_entity_poly.pdbx_strand_id
1 'polypeptide(L)'
;MTRADKLRGLLIVGVLVGETAVALARARSDREAPFSGRFSWSMFAGPITARCHHALSATDALGRAIPVPLPSDRPELRALLLADTPPRFAAVAPWFAPYADDDAAVSVALDDVLARYHRSLGRPITLTSHLRCDSPGSRPFARTARWTTR
;
A
#
# COMPACT_ATOMS: atom_id res chain seq x y z
N MET A 1 11.77 23.35 53.68
CA MET A 1 11.27 22.60 52.50
C MET A 1 11.73 23.30 51.24
N THR A 2 12.77 22.77 50.59
CA THR A 2 13.42 23.40 49.43
C THR A 2 12.96 22.76 48.12
N ARG A 3 13.01 23.54 47.04
CA ARG A 3 12.53 23.23 45.68
C ARG A 3 13.13 21.93 45.07
N ALA A 4 14.19 21.39 45.65
CA ALA A 4 14.88 20.18 45.21
C ALA A 4 14.14 18.87 45.56
N ASP A 5 13.29 18.84 46.59
CA ASP A 5 12.59 17.61 47.00
C ASP A 5 11.41 17.26 46.09
N LYS A 6 10.80 18.24 45.40
CA LYS A 6 9.71 17.99 44.45
C LYS A 6 10.17 17.32 43.15
N LEU A 7 11.42 17.54 42.73
CA LEU A 7 11.97 16.98 41.48
C LEU A 7 12.38 15.52 41.62
N ARG A 8 12.78 15.07 42.82
CA ARG A 8 13.15 13.67 43.08
C ARG A 8 11.91 12.76 43.19
N GLY A 9 10.81 13.26 43.75
CA GLY A 9 9.54 12.51 43.81
C GLY A 9 8.93 12.24 42.44
N LEU A 10 9.04 13.19 41.50
CA LEU A 10 8.50 13.05 40.14
C LEU A 10 9.29 12.03 39.31
N LEU A 11 10.61 11.95 39.53
CA LEU A 11 11.51 11.06 38.78
C LEU A 11 11.36 9.59 39.20
N ILE A 12 11.08 9.32 40.48
CA ILE A 12 10.86 7.96 40.99
C ILE A 12 9.50 7.41 40.53
N VAL A 13 8.47 8.25 40.46
CA VAL A 13 7.15 7.84 39.92
C VAL A 13 7.21 7.63 38.40
N GLY A 14 7.97 8.44 37.65
CA GLY A 14 8.13 8.28 36.20
C GLY A 14 8.83 6.97 35.79
N VAL A 15 9.82 6.51 36.55
CA VAL A 15 10.56 5.27 36.25
C VAL A 15 9.74 4.03 36.62
N LEU A 16 9.00 4.04 37.73
CA LEU A 16 8.19 2.88 38.13
C LEU A 16 7.00 2.63 37.19
N VAL A 17 6.39 3.68 36.65
CA VAL A 17 5.31 3.57 35.65
C VAL A 17 5.84 3.05 34.30
N GLY A 18 7.07 3.42 33.92
CA GLY A 18 7.70 2.94 32.69
C GLY A 18 8.00 1.44 32.73
N GLU A 19 8.56 0.94 33.84
CA GLU A 19 8.92 -0.48 33.94
C GLU A 19 7.70 -1.39 34.12
N THR A 20 6.67 -0.94 34.86
CA THR A 20 5.41 -1.68 34.96
C THR A 20 4.67 -1.74 33.62
N ALA A 21 4.70 -0.68 32.80
CA ALA A 21 4.10 -0.70 31.47
C ALA A 21 4.82 -1.68 30.51
N VAL A 22 6.15 -1.78 30.59
CA VAL A 22 6.96 -2.72 29.77
C VAL A 22 6.79 -4.16 30.24
N ALA A 23 6.73 -4.39 31.55
CA ALA A 23 6.46 -5.72 32.12
C ALA A 23 5.04 -6.20 31.79
N LEU A 24 4.03 -5.32 31.85
CA LEU A 24 2.66 -5.64 31.47
C LEU A 24 2.53 -5.87 29.95
N ALA A 25 3.29 -5.12 29.13
CA ALA A 25 3.34 -5.31 27.68
C ALA A 25 3.97 -6.66 27.30
N ARG A 26 5.04 -7.07 27.98
CA ARG A 26 5.64 -8.41 27.77
C ARG A 26 4.76 -9.54 28.28
N ALA A 27 4.07 -9.37 29.41
CA ALA A 27 3.15 -10.37 29.94
C ALA A 27 1.85 -10.53 29.11
N ARG A 28 1.51 -9.55 28.26
CA ARG A 28 0.35 -9.62 27.35
C ARG A 28 0.66 -10.23 25.98
N SER A 29 1.92 -10.47 25.63
CA SER A 29 2.29 -11.10 24.36
C SER A 29 1.82 -12.54 24.20
N ASP A 30 1.41 -13.21 25.28
CA ASP A 30 0.89 -14.59 25.25
C ASP A 30 -0.63 -14.70 25.13
N ARG A 31 -1.34 -13.56 24.97
CA ARG A 31 -2.76 -13.57 24.63
C ARG A 31 -2.96 -12.82 23.33
N GLU A 32 -3.48 -13.53 22.32
CA GLU A 32 -4.10 -12.94 21.14
C GLU A 32 -4.97 -11.76 21.57
N ALA A 33 -4.49 -10.54 21.30
CA ALA A 33 -5.23 -9.34 21.64
C ALA A 33 -6.42 -9.24 20.67
N PRO A 34 -7.67 -9.34 21.14
CA PRO A 34 -8.81 -9.15 20.28
C PRO A 34 -8.92 -7.63 20.02
N PHE A 35 -8.80 -7.24 18.76
CA PHE A 35 -9.31 -5.99 18.19
C PHE A 35 -9.07 -4.70 19.02
N SER A 36 -7.96 -3.98 18.79
CA SER A 36 -7.92 -2.49 18.93
C SER A 36 -6.56 -1.82 18.65
N GLY A 37 -5.42 -2.53 18.66
CA GLY A 37 -4.11 -1.89 18.45
C GLY A 37 -3.79 -1.47 17.01
N ARG A 38 -4.40 -2.13 16.01
CA ARG A 38 -4.07 -1.94 14.58
C ARG A 38 -4.76 -0.73 13.93
N PHE A 39 -5.84 -0.22 14.51
CA PHE A 39 -6.60 0.89 13.94
C PHE A 39 -5.94 2.28 14.11
N SER A 40 -4.95 2.44 15.00
CA SER A 40 -4.35 3.75 15.27
C SER A 40 -3.11 4.07 14.43
N TRP A 41 -2.35 3.06 13.97
CA TRP A 41 -1.10 3.31 13.27
C TRP A 41 -1.29 3.76 11.80
N SER A 42 -2.33 3.27 11.13
CA SER A 42 -2.62 3.58 9.73
C SER A 42 -3.12 5.02 9.51
N MET A 43 -3.67 5.70 10.52
CA MET A 43 -4.10 7.10 10.40
C MET A 43 -2.96 8.12 10.44
N PHE A 44 -1.80 7.77 11.00
CA PHE A 44 -0.68 8.73 11.20
C PHE A 44 0.55 8.44 10.33
N ALA A 45 0.69 7.24 9.76
CA ALA A 45 1.88 6.85 8.99
C ALA A 45 1.83 7.17 7.48
N GLY A 46 0.72 7.71 6.98
CA GLY A 46 0.44 7.70 5.53
C GLY A 46 0.26 6.27 5.01
N PRO A 47 -0.08 6.07 3.72
CA PRO A 47 -0.13 4.73 3.15
C PRO A 47 1.29 4.12 3.22
N ILE A 48 1.46 3.12 4.09
CA ILE A 48 2.71 2.36 4.24
C ILE A 48 2.99 1.53 2.97
N THR A 49 1.94 1.31 2.18
CA THR A 49 1.87 0.47 1.00
C THR A 49 1.81 1.29 -0.29
N ALA A 50 1.99 0.64 -1.44
CA ALA A 50 2.00 1.21 -2.78
C ALA A 50 3.24 2.05 -3.13
N ARG A 51 4.40 1.75 -2.55
CA ARG A 51 5.70 2.30 -3.01
C ARG A 51 6.22 1.53 -4.22
N CYS A 52 5.45 1.59 -5.30
CA CYS A 52 5.65 0.78 -6.48
C CYS A 52 5.95 1.62 -7.72
N HIS A 53 6.96 1.21 -8.48
CA HIS A 53 7.07 1.59 -9.88
C HIS A 53 6.11 0.72 -10.69
N HIS A 54 5.19 1.37 -11.41
CA HIS A 54 4.23 0.71 -12.27
C HIS A 54 4.45 1.19 -13.70
N ALA A 55 4.50 0.28 -14.66
CA ALA A 55 4.59 0.60 -16.07
C ALA A 55 3.58 -0.25 -16.86
N LEU A 56 2.85 0.39 -17.76
CA LEU A 56 1.90 -0.27 -18.64
C LEU A 56 2.35 -0.14 -20.09
N SER A 57 2.22 -1.23 -20.82
CA SER A 57 2.36 -1.24 -22.28
C SER A 57 1.16 -1.94 -22.91
N ALA A 58 0.82 -1.53 -24.12
CA ALA A 58 -0.22 -2.14 -24.92
C ALA A 58 0.32 -2.51 -26.30
N THR A 59 -0.11 -3.66 -26.81
CA THR A 59 0.12 -4.04 -28.21
C THR A 59 -1.19 -4.37 -28.90
N ASP A 60 -1.26 -4.10 -30.20
CA ASP A 60 -2.39 -4.49 -31.04
C ASP A 60 -2.40 -6.01 -31.35
N ALA A 61 -3.38 -6.45 -32.14
CA ALA A 61 -3.52 -7.84 -32.59
C ALA A 61 -2.34 -8.35 -33.43
N LEU A 62 -1.54 -7.45 -34.01
CA LEU A 62 -0.35 -7.76 -34.80
C LEU A 62 0.93 -7.73 -33.96
N GLY A 63 0.82 -7.49 -32.64
CA GLY A 63 1.95 -7.38 -31.72
C GLY A 63 2.69 -6.04 -31.80
N ARG A 64 2.15 -5.04 -32.49
CA ARG A 64 2.76 -3.71 -32.59
C ARG A 64 2.48 -2.91 -31.33
N ALA A 65 3.48 -2.21 -30.82
CA ALA A 65 3.31 -1.30 -29.69
C ALA A 65 2.34 -0.17 -30.06
N ILE A 66 1.34 0.05 -29.22
CA ILE A 66 0.36 1.14 -29.33
C ILE A 66 0.29 1.90 -28.01
N PRO A 67 -0.16 3.16 -28.02
CA PRO A 67 -0.45 3.86 -26.78
C PRO A 67 -1.47 3.09 -25.94
N VAL A 68 -1.26 3.05 -24.62
CA VAL A 68 -2.26 2.51 -23.70
C VAL A 68 -3.53 3.34 -23.88
N PRO A 69 -4.68 2.73 -24.21
CA PRO A 69 -5.91 3.48 -24.35
C PRO A 69 -6.22 4.13 -22.99
N LEU A 70 -6.82 5.32 -22.97
CA LEU A 70 -7.15 6.01 -21.72
C LEU A 70 -8.66 6.28 -21.70
N PRO A 71 -9.38 5.84 -20.66
CA PRO A 71 -10.81 6.12 -20.55
C PRO A 71 -11.04 7.62 -20.36
N SER A 72 -12.13 8.15 -20.93
CA SER A 72 -12.56 9.55 -20.77
C SER A 72 -13.62 9.75 -19.70
N ASP A 73 -14.35 8.70 -19.38
CA ASP A 73 -15.45 8.65 -18.42
C ASP A 73 -15.00 8.30 -16.98
N ARG A 74 -13.72 7.91 -16.79
CA ARG A 74 -13.18 7.43 -15.51
C ARG A 74 -11.85 8.11 -15.17
N PRO A 75 -11.88 9.31 -14.57
CA PRO A 75 -10.67 10.07 -14.27
C PRO A 75 -9.72 9.34 -13.30
N GLU A 76 -10.26 8.55 -12.36
CA GLU A 76 -9.49 7.76 -11.40
C GLU A 76 -8.72 6.64 -12.09
N LEU A 77 -9.38 5.91 -13.00
CA LEU A 77 -8.75 4.86 -13.78
C LEU A 77 -7.71 5.45 -14.72
N ARG A 78 -7.99 6.59 -15.35
CA ARG A 78 -7.01 7.32 -16.15
C ARG A 78 -5.78 7.69 -15.31
N ALA A 79 -5.97 8.23 -14.11
CA ALA A 79 -4.87 8.58 -13.22
C ALA A 79 -4.03 7.34 -12.85
N LEU A 80 -4.67 6.20 -12.57
CA LEU A 80 -4.00 4.92 -12.34
C LEU A 80 -3.17 4.44 -13.53
N LEU A 81 -3.72 4.50 -14.74
CA LEU A 81 -3.03 4.09 -15.96
C LEU A 81 -1.81 4.97 -16.28
N LEU A 82 -1.81 6.22 -15.79
CA LEU A 82 -0.72 7.19 -15.94
C LEU A 82 0.23 7.24 -14.74
N ALA A 83 -0.03 6.45 -13.69
CA ALA A 83 0.74 6.47 -12.46
C ALA A 83 2.05 5.67 -12.60
N ASP A 84 3.03 6.26 -13.29
CA ASP A 84 4.31 5.67 -13.67
C ASP A 84 5.43 5.78 -12.62
N THR A 85 5.21 6.61 -11.60
CA THR A 85 6.17 6.85 -10.51
C THR A 85 5.58 6.41 -9.17
N PRO A 86 6.41 6.03 -8.19
CA PRO A 86 5.93 5.63 -6.87
C PRO A 86 5.04 6.67 -6.19
N PRO A 87 5.34 7.99 -6.21
CA PRO A 87 4.44 8.98 -5.63
C PRO A 87 3.08 9.05 -6.33
N ARG A 88 3.05 8.97 -7.67
CA ARG A 88 1.80 8.96 -8.43
C ARG A 88 0.98 7.70 -8.16
N PHE A 89 1.65 6.55 -8.07
CA PHE A 89 1.00 5.27 -7.79
C PHE A 89 0.44 5.22 -6.36
N ALA A 90 1.20 5.68 -5.37
CA ALA A 90 0.75 5.79 -4.00
C ALA A 90 -0.46 6.72 -3.84
N ALA A 91 -0.54 7.80 -4.63
CA ALA A 91 -1.67 8.73 -4.60
C ALA A 91 -2.99 8.12 -5.10
N VAL A 92 -2.93 7.16 -6.03
CA VAL A 92 -4.12 6.50 -6.61
C VAL A 92 -4.45 5.17 -5.94
N ALA A 93 -3.51 4.55 -5.21
CA ALA A 93 -3.70 3.27 -4.54
C ALA A 93 -4.96 3.18 -3.64
N PRO A 94 -5.30 4.20 -2.83
CA PRO A 94 -6.49 4.15 -1.97
C PRO A 94 -7.82 3.97 -2.73
N TRP A 95 -7.87 4.30 -4.02
CA TRP A 95 -9.10 4.20 -4.82
C TRP A 95 -9.46 2.76 -5.19
N PHE A 96 -8.47 1.89 -5.31
CA PHE A 96 -8.69 0.49 -5.69
C PHE A 96 -8.24 -0.51 -4.62
N ALA A 97 -7.44 -0.07 -3.66
CA ALA A 97 -6.91 -0.89 -2.57
C ALA A 97 -6.99 -0.15 -1.21
N PRO A 98 -8.18 0.36 -0.79
CA PRO A 98 -8.32 1.16 0.43
C PRO A 98 -7.97 0.41 1.72
N TYR A 99 -7.99 -0.93 1.68
CA TYR A 99 -7.76 -1.80 2.83
C TYR A 99 -6.53 -2.71 2.64
N ALA A 100 -5.63 -2.38 1.70
CA ALA A 100 -4.44 -3.20 1.50
C ALA A 100 -3.40 -2.91 2.59
N ASP A 101 -3.09 -3.94 3.37
CA ASP A 101 -2.12 -3.89 4.47
C ASP A 101 -0.67 -4.05 3.98
N ASP A 102 -0.45 -4.58 2.78
CA ASP A 102 0.85 -4.72 2.15
C ASP A 102 0.80 -4.49 0.63
N ASP A 103 1.98 -4.36 0.01
CA ASP A 103 2.06 -4.17 -1.44
C ASP A 103 1.63 -5.38 -2.26
N ALA A 104 1.65 -6.60 -1.68
CA ALA A 104 1.18 -7.79 -2.38
C ALA A 104 -0.34 -7.71 -2.56
N ALA A 105 -1.08 -7.28 -1.54
CA ALA A 105 -2.50 -6.99 -1.61
C ALA A 105 -2.81 -5.86 -2.60
N VAL A 106 -2.02 -4.78 -2.61
CA VAL A 106 -2.11 -3.72 -3.64
C VAL A 106 -1.92 -4.31 -5.03
N SER A 107 -0.97 -5.22 -5.19
CA SER A 107 -0.65 -5.83 -6.48
C SER A 107 -1.81 -6.69 -7.03
N VAL A 108 -2.51 -7.43 -6.16
CA VAL A 108 -3.68 -8.23 -6.50
C VAL A 108 -4.86 -7.31 -6.88
N ALA A 109 -5.12 -6.28 -6.08
CA ALA A 109 -6.18 -5.32 -6.37
C ALA A 109 -5.94 -4.58 -7.69
N LEU A 110 -4.68 -4.25 -8.00
CA LEU A 110 -4.29 -3.68 -9.30
C LEU A 110 -4.62 -4.63 -10.45
N ASP A 111 -4.27 -5.91 -10.33
CA ASP A 111 -4.54 -6.90 -11.38
C ASP A 111 -6.03 -7.07 -11.65
N ASP A 112 -6.86 -7.03 -10.61
CA ASP A 112 -8.31 -7.05 -10.74
C ASP A 112 -8.86 -5.83 -11.51
N VAL A 113 -8.33 -4.63 -11.22
CA VAL A 113 -8.69 -3.41 -11.95
C VAL A 113 -8.26 -3.49 -13.40
N LEU A 114 -7.01 -3.90 -13.67
CA LEU A 114 -6.48 -3.99 -15.03
C LEU A 114 -7.17 -5.09 -15.85
N ALA A 115 -7.54 -6.20 -15.22
CA ALA A 115 -8.32 -7.25 -15.88
C ALA A 115 -9.73 -6.75 -16.28
N ARG A 116 -10.41 -6.02 -15.40
CA ARG A 116 -11.70 -5.38 -15.72
C ARG A 116 -11.54 -4.34 -16.82
N TYR A 117 -10.50 -3.53 -16.74
CA TYR A 117 -10.19 -2.52 -17.75
C TYR A 117 -9.93 -3.16 -19.12
N HIS A 118 -9.10 -4.18 -19.18
CA HIS A 118 -8.81 -4.93 -20.41
C HIS A 118 -10.08 -5.48 -21.06
N ARG A 119 -10.97 -6.10 -20.28
CA ARG A 119 -12.28 -6.57 -20.77
C ARG A 119 -13.15 -5.44 -21.33
N SER A 120 -13.08 -4.25 -20.73
CA SER A 120 -13.86 -3.09 -21.18
C SER A 120 -13.39 -2.49 -22.52
N LEU A 121 -12.17 -2.82 -22.97
CA LEU A 121 -11.64 -2.30 -24.24
C LEU A 121 -12.40 -2.83 -25.46
N GLY A 122 -13.03 -4.02 -25.36
CA GLY A 122 -13.87 -4.58 -26.42
C GLY A 122 -13.17 -4.81 -27.77
N ARG A 123 -11.84 -4.82 -27.79
CA ARG A 123 -11.03 -4.95 -29.01
C ARG A 123 -9.76 -5.76 -28.74
N PRO A 124 -9.21 -6.46 -29.73
CA PRO A 124 -8.05 -7.34 -29.56
C PRO A 124 -6.79 -6.52 -29.26
N ILE A 125 -6.50 -6.38 -27.97
CA ILE A 125 -5.32 -5.73 -27.41
C ILE A 125 -4.69 -6.67 -26.40
N THR A 126 -3.36 -6.67 -26.35
CA THR A 126 -2.62 -7.22 -25.21
C THR A 126 -2.19 -6.08 -24.30
N LEU A 127 -2.59 -6.14 -23.03
CA LEU A 127 -2.14 -5.22 -21.99
C LEU A 127 -1.09 -5.92 -21.13
N THR A 128 0.08 -5.30 -20.93
CA THR A 128 1.13 -5.81 -20.04
C THR A 128 1.40 -4.79 -18.93
N SER A 129 1.36 -5.23 -17.69
CA SER A 129 1.72 -4.45 -16.50
C SER A 129 3.00 -4.98 -15.90
N HIS A 130 3.94 -4.08 -15.66
CA HIS A 130 5.14 -4.31 -14.87
C HIS A 130 4.99 -3.56 -13.55
N LEU A 131 5.14 -4.27 -12.44
CA LEU A 131 5.07 -3.70 -11.11
C LEU A 131 6.32 -4.09 -10.34
N ARG A 132 6.99 -3.13 -9.73
CA ARG A 132 8.12 -3.36 -8.82
C ARG A 132 7.94 -2.50 -7.59
N CYS A 133 7.93 -3.11 -6.41
CA CYS A 133 7.78 -2.38 -5.16
C CYS A 133 8.97 -2.64 -4.23
N ASP A 134 9.29 -1.61 -3.46
CA ASP A 134 10.43 -1.58 -2.55
C ASP A 134 9.99 -0.92 -1.23
N SER A 135 8.94 -1.49 -0.61
CA SER A 135 8.42 -0.96 0.65
C SER A 135 9.32 -1.35 1.83
N PRO A 136 9.65 -0.39 2.72
CA PRO A 136 10.43 -0.68 3.91
C PRO A 136 9.81 -1.78 4.76
N GLY A 137 10.62 -2.73 5.24
CA GLY A 137 10.17 -3.82 6.10
C GLY A 137 9.55 -5.02 5.36
N SER A 138 9.42 -4.94 4.04
CA SER A 138 8.99 -6.04 3.17
C SER A 138 10.13 -6.49 2.26
N ARG A 139 10.09 -7.74 1.77
CA ARG A 139 11.02 -8.14 0.71
C ARG A 139 10.65 -7.41 -0.59
N PRO A 140 11.61 -6.85 -1.33
CA PRO A 140 11.34 -6.28 -2.64
C PRO A 140 10.67 -7.33 -3.53
N PHE A 141 9.68 -6.92 -4.31
CA PHE A 141 9.06 -7.79 -5.29
C PHE A 141 8.92 -7.10 -6.63
N ALA A 142 9.00 -7.89 -7.69
CA ALA A 142 8.74 -7.46 -9.05
C ALA A 142 7.86 -8.51 -9.72
N ARG A 143 6.89 -8.05 -10.51
CA ARG A 143 6.00 -8.91 -11.28
C ARG A 143 5.70 -8.32 -12.65
N THR A 144 5.33 -9.22 -13.56
CA THR A 144 4.75 -8.86 -14.85
C THR A 144 3.44 -9.64 -15.02
N ALA A 145 2.35 -8.92 -15.28
CA ALA A 145 1.05 -9.51 -15.60
C ALA A 145 0.67 -9.14 -17.04
N ARG A 146 0.03 -10.08 -17.75
CA ARG A 146 -0.37 -9.89 -19.15
C ARG A 146 -1.80 -10.37 -19.37
N TRP A 147 -2.61 -9.53 -20.00
CA TRP A 147 -3.96 -9.84 -20.43
C TRP A 147 -4.03 -9.77 -21.94
N THR A 148 -4.48 -10.86 -22.57
CA THR A 148 -4.68 -10.96 -24.01
C THR A 148 -6.12 -11.32 -24.30
N THR A 149 -6.65 -10.80 -25.41
CA THR A 149 -7.96 -11.23 -25.92
C THR A 149 -7.73 -12.55 -26.66
N ARG A 150 -8.45 -13.61 -26.28
CA ARG A 150 -8.40 -14.89 -27.00
C ARG A 150 -9.21 -14.83 -28.27
#